data_AF-A0A0N0D2I4-F1
#
_entry.id   AF-A0A0N0D2I4-F1
#
_cell.length_a   1.000
_cell.length_b   1.000
_cell.length_c   1.000
_cell.angle_alpha   90.00
_cell.angle_beta   90.00
_cell.angle_gamma   90.00
#
_symmetry.space_group_name_H-M   'P 1'
#
loop_
_entity.id
_entity.type
_entity.pdbx_description
1 polymer ?
#
loop_
_entity_poly.entity_id
_entity_poly.type
_entity_poly.pdbx_seq_one_letter_code
_entity_poly.pdbx_strand_id
1 'polypeptide(L)'
;MIRFSEAFTDEQIVSTLSRQLSWSYFKEIVYLKQPLQKEFYAEMCRVERWSVRTLRKKISSMLYERTAISRKPEKLAQLELQNLREEDQMTPDLVFRDPYLLDFLGLKGAYKEKDLEAAILRELEAF
;
A
#
# COMPACT_ATOMS: atom_id res chain seq x y z
N MET A 1 -15.48 -12.22 13.03
CA MET A 1 -15.15 -13.64 12.79
C MET A 1 -15.66 -14.09 11.42
N ILE A 2 -16.96 -13.99 11.12
CA ILE A 2 -17.54 -14.39 9.81
C ILE A 2 -16.84 -13.73 8.61
N ARG A 3 -16.69 -12.40 8.62
CA ARG A 3 -15.98 -11.69 7.53
C ARG A 3 -14.49 -12.00 7.43
N PHE A 4 -13.87 -12.43 8.52
CA PHE A 4 -12.44 -12.76 8.51
C PHE A 4 -12.21 -14.07 7.76
N SER A 5 -13.01 -15.11 8.05
CA SER A 5 -12.94 -16.39 7.34
C SER A 5 -13.32 -16.26 5.87
N GLU A 6 -14.19 -15.32 5.51
CA GLU A 6 -14.49 -15.01 4.10
C GLU A 6 -13.36 -14.23 3.40
N ALA A 7 -12.62 -13.41 4.15
CA ALA A 7 -11.55 -12.57 3.61
C ALA A 7 -10.22 -13.32 3.48
N PHE A 8 -9.98 -14.30 4.35
CA PHE A 8 -8.78 -15.13 4.37
C PHE A 8 -9.21 -16.61 4.40
N THR A 9 -9.37 -17.18 3.23
CA THR A 9 -9.82 -18.57 3.03
C THR A 9 -8.71 -19.61 3.15
N ASP A 10 -7.44 -19.19 3.04
CA ASP A 10 -6.27 -20.07 3.18
C ASP A 10 -5.70 -19.98 4.61
N GLU A 11 -5.82 -21.07 5.35
CA GLU A 11 -5.33 -21.18 6.72
C GLU A 11 -3.80 -21.07 6.84
N GLN A 12 -3.04 -21.50 5.83
CA GLN A 12 -1.57 -21.41 5.86
C GLN A 12 -1.12 -19.95 5.76
N ILE A 13 -1.81 -19.16 4.95
CA ILE A 13 -1.59 -17.71 4.83
C ILE A 13 -1.93 -17.01 6.16
N VAL A 14 -3.06 -17.35 6.78
CA VAL A 14 -3.46 -16.78 8.09
C VAL A 14 -2.46 -17.11 9.19
N SER A 15 -2.04 -18.38 9.28
CA SER A 15 -1.07 -18.82 10.27
C SER A 15 0.27 -18.08 10.14
N THR A 16 0.75 -17.91 8.92
CA THR A 16 2.00 -17.21 8.62
C THR A 16 1.91 -15.71 8.91
N LEU A 17 0.84 -15.03 8.45
CA LEU A 17 0.63 -13.61 8.69
C LEU A 17 0.35 -13.29 10.16
N SER A 18 -0.33 -14.17 10.90
CA SER A 18 -0.64 -13.95 12.32
C SER A 18 0.60 -13.89 13.22
N ARG A 19 1.70 -14.51 12.78
CA ARG A 19 3.01 -14.42 13.45
C ARG A 19 3.69 -13.08 13.21
N GLN A 20 3.29 -12.35 12.16
CA GLN A 20 3.94 -11.11 11.73
C GLN A 20 3.07 -9.86 11.98
N LEU A 21 1.74 -10.02 11.95
CA LEU A 21 0.77 -8.94 12.04
C LEU A 21 -0.16 -9.15 13.24
N SER A 22 -0.30 -8.13 14.07
CA SER A 22 -1.29 -8.13 15.15
C SER A 22 -2.73 -8.09 14.61
N TRP A 23 -3.71 -8.44 15.45
CA TRP A 23 -5.15 -8.40 15.10
C TRP A 23 -5.61 -7.05 14.51
N SER A 24 -4.97 -5.95 14.89
CA SER A 24 -5.29 -4.61 14.38
C SER A 24 -5.11 -4.50 12.86
N TYR A 25 -4.11 -5.17 12.27
CA TYR A 25 -3.90 -5.16 10.82
C TYR A 25 -5.05 -5.86 10.09
N PHE A 26 -5.45 -7.03 10.58
CA PHE A 26 -6.56 -7.79 10.00
C PHE A 26 -7.87 -6.99 10.07
N LYS A 27 -8.10 -6.25 11.15
CA LYS A 27 -9.27 -5.35 11.24
C LYS A 27 -9.28 -4.27 10.15
N GLU A 28 -8.14 -3.78 9.69
CA GLU A 28 -8.11 -2.82 8.58
C GLU A 28 -8.35 -3.51 7.23
N ILE A 29 -7.71 -4.67 7.02
CA ILE A 29 -7.70 -5.36 5.72
C ILE A 29 -9.04 -6.05 5.41
N VAL A 30 -9.73 -6.61 6.42
CA VAL A 30 -10.96 -7.40 6.22
C VAL A 30 -12.09 -6.60 5.55
N TYR A 31 -12.14 -5.28 5.76
CA TYR A 31 -13.19 -4.43 5.17
C TYR A 31 -12.92 -4.01 3.72
N LEU A 32 -11.75 -4.32 3.18
CA LEU A 32 -11.43 -4.06 1.78
C LEU A 32 -12.30 -4.94 0.88
N LYS A 33 -12.73 -4.40 -0.27
CA LYS A 33 -13.74 -5.06 -1.11
C LYS A 33 -13.15 -6.14 -2.01
N GLN A 34 -11.99 -5.88 -2.60
CA GLN A 34 -11.39 -6.76 -3.59
C GLN A 34 -10.40 -7.73 -2.93
N PRO A 35 -10.41 -9.04 -3.28
CA PRO A 35 -9.44 -10.01 -2.75
C PRO A 35 -7.99 -9.60 -3.02
N LEU A 36 -7.69 -9.20 -4.26
CA LEU A 36 -6.33 -8.79 -4.66
C LEU A 36 -5.84 -7.55 -3.88
N GLN A 37 -6.75 -6.64 -3.53
CA GLN A 37 -6.43 -5.50 -2.69
C GLN A 37 -6.04 -5.92 -1.27
N LYS A 38 -6.71 -6.93 -0.70
CA LYS A 38 -6.39 -7.46 0.63
C LYS A 38 -5.00 -8.08 0.64
N GLU A 39 -4.71 -8.91 -0.36
CA GLU A 39 -3.42 -9.58 -0.52
C GLU A 39 -2.29 -8.56 -0.70
N PHE A 40 -2.48 -7.57 -1.57
CA PHE A 40 -1.52 -6.50 -1.78
C PHE A 40 -1.12 -5.80 -0.47
N TYR A 41 -2.09 -5.32 0.31
CA TYR A 41 -1.77 -4.62 1.55
C TYR A 41 -1.20 -5.54 2.63
N ALA A 42 -1.58 -6.82 2.65
CA ALA A 42 -1.02 -7.80 3.58
C ALA A 42 0.47 -8.07 3.28
N GLU A 43 0.81 -8.32 2.01
CA GLU A 43 2.21 -8.55 1.59
C GLU A 43 3.07 -7.30 1.79
N MET A 44 2.54 -6.12 1.45
CA MET A 44 3.27 -4.87 1.70
C MET A 44 3.53 -4.63 3.18
N CYS A 45 2.60 -4.98 4.08
CA CYS A 45 2.85 -4.89 5.52
C CYS A 45 3.93 -5.85 6.00
N ARG A 46 4.01 -7.06 5.42
CA ARG A 46 5.08 -8.03 5.71
C ARG A 46 6.44 -7.51 5.27
N VAL A 47 6.55 -7.05 4.02
CA VAL A 47 7.83 -6.71 3.38
C VAL A 47 8.36 -5.38 3.90
N GLU A 48 7.54 -4.33 3.89
CA GLU A 48 7.93 -2.98 4.30
C GLU A 48 7.80 -2.74 5.81
N ARG A 49 7.31 -3.75 6.57
CA ARG A 49 7.10 -3.68 8.02
C ARG A 49 6.28 -2.47 8.47
N TRP A 50 5.24 -2.14 7.71
CA TRP A 50 4.40 -0.99 8.02
C TRP A 50 3.75 -1.10 9.40
N SER A 51 3.72 0.02 10.13
CA SER A 51 2.86 0.14 11.30
C SER A 51 1.38 0.14 10.90
N VAL A 52 0.46 -0.20 11.82
CA VAL A 52 -0.99 -0.09 11.56
C VAL A 52 -1.39 1.32 11.13
N ARG A 53 -0.72 2.35 11.67
CA ARG A 53 -0.95 3.75 11.29
C ARG A 53 -0.53 4.00 9.85
N THR A 54 0.62 3.46 9.44
CA THR A 54 1.11 3.55 8.07
C THR A 54 0.16 2.82 7.12
N LEU A 55 -0.26 1.60 7.44
CA LEU A 55 -1.25 0.84 6.66
C LEU A 55 -2.53 1.66 6.42
N ARG A 56 -3.12 2.25 7.47
CA ARG A 56 -4.30 3.11 7.33
C ARG A 56 -4.06 4.27 6.36
N LYS A 57 -2.90 4.94 6.47
CA LYS A 57 -2.54 6.04 5.57
C LYS A 57 -2.47 5.55 4.12
N LYS A 58 -1.80 4.42 3.86
CA LYS A 58 -1.66 3.83 2.52
C LYS A 58 -2.99 3.38 1.91
N ILE A 59 -3.88 2.81 2.73
CA ILE A 59 -5.26 2.49 2.32
C ILE A 59 -6.01 3.77 1.97
N SER A 60 -5.94 4.80 2.83
CA SER A 60 -6.63 6.08 2.59
C SER A 60 -6.14 6.82 1.36
N SER A 61 -4.86 6.67 1.00
CA SER A 61 -4.28 7.23 -0.22
C SER A 61 -4.54 6.38 -1.47
N MET A 62 -5.32 5.31 -1.37
CA MET A 62 -5.68 4.41 -2.48
C MET A 62 -4.43 3.88 -3.21
N LEU A 63 -3.40 3.47 -2.46
CA LEU A 63 -2.12 3.03 -3.04
C LEU A 63 -2.32 1.87 -4.03
N TYR A 64 -3.07 0.84 -3.63
CA TYR A 64 -3.37 -0.32 -4.47
C TYR A 64 -4.01 0.10 -5.80
N GLU A 65 -5.04 0.93 -5.75
CA GLU A 65 -5.76 1.38 -6.93
C GLU A 65 -4.82 2.14 -7.86
N ARG A 66 -3.92 2.97 -7.32
CA ARG A 66 -2.96 3.73 -8.14
C ARG A 66 -1.87 2.86 -8.76
N THR A 67 -1.41 1.83 -8.03
CA THR A 67 -0.47 0.84 -8.57
C THR A 67 -1.13 -0.04 -9.63
N ALA A 68 -2.38 -0.47 -9.40
CA ALA A 68 -3.16 -1.28 -10.33
C ALA A 68 -3.64 -0.49 -11.57
N ILE A 69 -4.13 0.74 -11.42
CA ILE A 69 -4.67 1.56 -12.53
C ILE A 69 -3.60 1.90 -13.56
N SER A 70 -2.38 2.19 -13.12
CA SER A 70 -1.28 2.49 -14.05
C SER A 70 -0.69 1.24 -14.71
N ARG A 71 -1.03 0.05 -14.23
CA ARG A 71 -0.59 -1.23 -14.79
C ARG A 71 -1.80 -1.98 -15.34
N LYS A 72 -2.15 -1.75 -16.61
CA LYS A 72 -2.94 -2.76 -17.34
C LYS A 72 -1.99 -3.89 -17.76
N PRO A 73 -2.34 -5.20 -17.62
CA PRO A 73 -3.55 -5.82 -17.08
C PRO A 73 -3.35 -6.44 -15.67
N GLU A 74 -4.45 -6.80 -14.99
CA GLU A 74 -4.48 -7.50 -13.68
C GLU A 74 -3.53 -8.71 -13.58
N LYS A 75 -3.26 -9.37 -14.71
CA LYS A 75 -2.29 -10.47 -14.82
C LYS A 75 -0.86 -10.08 -14.41
N LEU A 76 -0.42 -8.86 -14.73
CA LEU A 76 0.90 -8.37 -14.31
C LEU A 76 0.95 -8.10 -12.81
N ALA A 77 -0.15 -7.60 -12.23
CA ALA A 77 -0.23 -7.39 -10.79
C ALA A 77 -0.16 -8.73 -10.03
N GLN A 78 -0.82 -9.77 -10.54
CA GLN A 78 -0.73 -11.12 -9.98
C GLN A 78 0.69 -11.69 -10.09
N LEU A 79 1.34 -11.54 -11.26
CA LEU A 79 2.70 -12.04 -11.48
C LEU A 79 3.70 -11.37 -10.52
N GLU A 80 3.59 -10.05 -10.32
CA GLU A 80 4.47 -9.36 -9.37
C GLU A 80 4.17 -9.69 -7.91
N LEU A 81 2.90 -9.90 -7.54
CA LEU A 81 2.58 -10.40 -6.20
C LEU A 81 3.17 -11.80 -5.97
N GLN A 82 3.17 -12.63 -7.00
CA GLN A 82 3.75 -13.96 -6.95
C GLN A 82 5.27 -13.90 -6.82
N ASN A 83 5.95 -13.08 -7.62
CA ASN A 83 7.40 -12.85 -7.50
C ASN A 83 7.78 -12.28 -6.13
N LEU A 84 6.94 -11.41 -5.57
CA LEU A 84 7.16 -10.88 -4.21
C LEU A 84 7.03 -11.96 -3.13
N ARG A 85 6.11 -12.92 -3.31
CA ARG A 85 5.94 -14.04 -2.39
C ARG A 85 7.05 -15.06 -2.47
N GLU A 86 7.50 -15.38 -3.67
CA GLU A 86 8.43 -16.48 -3.93
C GLU A 86 9.90 -16.04 -3.80
N GLU A 87 10.22 -14.81 -4.21
CA GLU A 87 11.61 -14.34 -4.32
C GLU A 87 11.93 -13.10 -3.46
N ASP A 88 10.95 -12.57 -2.69
CA ASP A 88 11.04 -11.30 -1.95
C ASP A 88 11.53 -10.12 -2.83
N GLN A 89 11.35 -10.21 -4.15
CA GLN A 89 11.78 -9.17 -5.09
C GLN A 89 10.77 -8.02 -5.13
N MET A 90 11.20 -6.89 -4.57
CA MET A 90 10.48 -5.62 -4.65
C MET A 90 10.80 -4.91 -5.96
N THR A 91 9.78 -4.66 -6.79
CA THR A 91 9.96 -3.80 -7.97
C THR A 91 9.93 -2.33 -7.57
N PRO A 92 10.69 -1.45 -8.24
CA PRO A 92 10.64 -0.01 -7.96
C PRO A 92 9.22 0.54 -8.05
N ASP A 93 8.40 0.06 -8.98
CA ASP A 93 7.00 0.49 -9.09
C ASP A 93 6.10 0.10 -7.89
N LEU A 94 6.44 -0.96 -7.14
CA LEU A 94 5.77 -1.35 -5.89
C LEU A 94 6.12 -0.39 -4.73
N VAL A 95 7.34 0.14 -4.71
CA VAL A 95 7.88 1.00 -3.65
C VAL A 95 7.71 2.50 -3.94
N PHE A 96 7.98 2.92 -5.18
CA PHE A 96 8.12 4.32 -5.60
C PHE A 96 6.81 5.01 -6.00
N ARG A 97 5.66 4.43 -5.68
CA ARG A 97 4.35 5.08 -5.86
C ARG A 97 3.63 5.42 -4.58
N ASP A 98 4.41 5.68 -3.54
CA ASP A 98 4.01 6.68 -2.56
C ASP A 98 4.29 8.06 -3.19
N PRO A 99 3.34 8.73 -3.87
CA PRO A 99 3.42 10.15 -3.91
C PRO A 99 3.34 10.48 -2.43
N TYR A 100 4.38 11.09 -1.91
CA TYR A 100 4.18 11.94 -0.79
C TYR A 100 2.96 12.77 -1.17
N LEU A 101 1.83 12.45 -0.54
CA LEU A 101 0.67 13.32 -0.56
C LEU A 101 1.29 14.67 -0.24
N LEU A 102 1.34 15.56 -1.24
CA LEU A 102 1.96 16.87 -1.12
C LEU A 102 1.20 17.73 -0.10
N ASP A 103 0.29 17.13 0.67
CA ASP A 103 -0.20 17.57 1.97
C ASP A 103 0.91 18.17 2.84
N PHE A 104 2.16 17.65 2.80
CA PHE A 104 3.28 18.25 3.53
C PHE A 104 3.71 19.61 2.95
N LEU A 105 3.54 19.84 1.64
CA LEU A 105 3.75 21.17 1.02
C LEU A 105 2.71 22.20 1.51
N GLY A 106 1.64 21.76 2.18
CA GLY A 106 0.61 22.64 2.77
C GLY A 106 -0.21 23.42 1.73
N LEU A 107 -0.10 23.06 0.46
CA LEU A 107 -0.76 23.73 -0.64
C LEU A 107 -2.27 23.43 -0.58
N LYS A 108 -3.14 24.48 -0.52
CA LYS A 108 -4.63 24.39 -0.67
C LYS A 108 -5.21 25.19 -1.87
N GLY A 109 -6.01 24.54 -2.74
CA GLY A 109 -6.56 25.15 -3.97
C GLY A 109 -5.78 24.85 -5.26
N ALA A 110 -5.78 25.80 -6.21
CA ALA A 110 -4.99 25.74 -7.43
C ALA A 110 -3.73 26.62 -7.28
N TYR A 111 -2.57 26.15 -7.72
CA TYR A 111 -1.29 26.87 -7.62
C TYR A 111 -0.63 26.96 -8.98
N LYS A 112 0.29 27.92 -9.09
CA LYS A 112 1.18 27.99 -10.25
C LYS A 112 2.31 26.99 -10.06
N GLU A 113 2.82 26.46 -11.17
CA GLU A 113 3.93 25.50 -11.19
C GLU A 113 5.14 25.99 -10.39
N LYS A 114 5.45 27.28 -10.49
CA LYS A 114 6.53 27.93 -9.73
C LYS A 114 6.35 27.83 -8.21
N ASP A 115 5.12 27.89 -7.72
CA ASP A 115 4.82 27.80 -6.28
C ASP A 115 4.97 26.36 -5.79
N LEU A 116 4.64 25.39 -6.64
CA LEU A 116 4.86 23.97 -6.37
C LEU A 116 6.34 23.63 -6.31
N GLU A 117 7.12 24.08 -7.30
CA GLU A 117 8.56 23.86 -7.38
C GLU A 117 9.29 24.43 -6.16
N ALA A 118 8.95 25.67 -5.77
CA ALA A 118 9.52 26.31 -4.59
C ALA A 118 9.19 25.57 -3.29
N ALA A 119 7.98 25.01 -3.17
CA ALA A 119 7.59 24.23 -2.00
C ALA A 119 8.35 22.89 -1.93
N ILE A 120 8.55 22.22 -3.07
CA ILE A 120 9.33 20.98 -3.14
C ILE A 120 10.79 21.23 -2.78
N LEU A 121 11.41 22.28 -3.33
CA LEU A 121 12.80 22.64 -3.02
C LEU A 121 13.01 22.91 -1.53
N ARG A 122 12.09 23.65 -0.91
CA ARG A 122 12.17 23.97 0.52
C ARG A 122 12.16 22.72 1.40
N GLU A 123 11.33 21.73 1.07
CA GLU A 123 11.25 20.49 1.83
C GLU A 123 12.49 19.62 1.58
N LEU A 124 13.03 19.58 0.37
CA LEU A 124 14.29 18.88 0.09
C LEU A 124 15.49 19.49 0.82
N GLU A 125 15.53 20.82 1.00
CA GLU A 125 16.58 21.50 1.76
C GLU A 125 16.46 21.30 3.29
N ALA A 126 15.28 20.92 3.77
CA ALA A 126 15.02 20.70 5.20
C ALA A 126 15.42 19.28 5.68
N PHE A 127 15.74 18.37 4.76
CA PHE A 127 16.24 17.01 5.01
C PHE A 127 17.76 16.93 4.85
#